data_AF-A0A8X6WNT9-F1
#
_entry.id   AF-A0A8X6WNT9-F1
#
_cell.length_a   1.000
_cell.length_b   1.000
_cell.length_c   1.000
_cell.angle_alpha   90.00
_cell.angle_beta   90.00
_cell.angle_gamma   90.00
#
_symmetry.space_group_name_H-M   'P 1'
#
loop_
_entity.id
_entity.type
_entity.pdbx_description
1 polymer ?
#
loop_
_entity_poly.entity_id
_entity_poly.type
_entity_poly.pdbx_seq_one_letter_code
_entity_poly.pdbx_strand_id
1 'polypeptide(L)' 'MAEVTAVKIPPYNFSDPQLWFSTCERAFALSVHKAIMGTYTKVNYIVSNMPPKVAAIVIDLIITPEEKRIPTVPLKLN' A
#
# COMPACT_ATOMS: atom_id res chain seq x y z
N MET A 1 -30.76 -0.87 -8.21
CA MET A 1 -29.36 -0.40 -8.30
C MET A 1 -28.55 -1.22 -7.32
N ALA A 2 -27.58 -2.00 -7.79
CA ALA A 2 -26.61 -2.61 -6.87
C ALA A 2 -25.76 -1.48 -6.31
N GLU A 3 -25.69 -1.34 -4.98
CA GLU A 3 -24.77 -0.39 -4.36
C GLU A 3 -23.35 -0.75 -4.81
N VAL A 4 -22.76 0.14 -5.60
CA VAL A 4 -21.34 0.12 -5.96
C VAL A 4 -20.58 0.36 -4.65
N THR A 5 -20.27 -0.71 -3.92
CA THR A 5 -19.57 -0.59 -2.64
C THR A 5 -18.09 -0.38 -2.94
N ALA A 6 -17.69 0.88 -2.97
CA ALA A 6 -16.29 1.27 -3.13
C ALA A 6 -15.42 0.61 -2.04
N VAL A 7 -14.19 0.24 -2.40
CA VAL A 7 -13.23 -0.33 -1.45
C VAL A 7 -12.92 0.70 -0.37
N LYS A 8 -13.21 0.37 0.89
CA LYS A 8 -12.86 1.22 2.02
C LYS A 8 -11.39 1.04 2.37
N ILE A 9 -10.59 2.09 2.16
CA ILE A 9 -9.18 2.10 2.54
C ILE A 9 -9.07 2.42 4.03
N PRO A 10 -8.43 1.56 4.85
CA PRO A 10 -8.23 1.85 6.27
C PRO A 10 -7.23 3.00 6.46
N PRO A 11 -7.29 3.73 7.60
CA PRO A 11 -6.27 4.72 7.95
C PRO A 11 -4.87 4.12 7.93
N TYR A 12 -3.88 4.89 7.47
CA TYR A 12 -2.50 4.42 7.40
C TYR A 12 -1.93 4.09 8.78
N ASN A 13 -1.35 2.89 8.91
CA ASN A 13 -0.65 2.51 10.12
C ASN A 13 0.85 2.84 9.99
N PHE A 14 1.27 3.94 10.63
CA PHE A 14 2.67 4.35 10.65
C PHE A 14 3.57 3.40 11.43
N SER A 15 3.02 2.66 12.40
CA SER A 15 3.79 1.72 13.24
C SER A 15 4.03 0.39 12.54
N ASP A 16 3.11 -0.04 11.68
CA ASP A 16 3.22 -1.29 10.91
C ASP A 16 2.65 -1.12 9.48
N PRO A 17 3.48 -0.60 8.55
CA PRO A 17 3.10 -0.45 7.15
C PRO A 17 2.77 -1.78 6.46
N GLN A 18 3.45 -2.88 6.80
CA GLN A 18 3.21 -4.19 6.15
C GLN A 18 1.83 -4.75 6.50
N LEU A 19 1.42 -4.65 7.77
CA LEU A 19 0.08 -5.03 8.20
C LEU A 19 -0.99 -4.19 7.50
N TRP A 20 -0.74 -2.89 7.34
CA TRP A 20 -1.64 -2.00 6.63
C TRP A 20 -1.79 -2.40 5.15
N PHE A 21 -0.68 -2.63 4.43
CA PHE A 21 -0.73 -3.11 3.04
C PHE A 21 -1.49 -4.43 2.91
N SER A 22 -1.26 -5.39 3.80
CA SER A 22 -1.97 -6.68 3.82
C SER A 22 -3.49 -6.51 4.02
N THR A 23 -3.88 -5.50 4.81
CA THR A 23 -5.29 -5.19 5.05
C THR A 23 -5.93 -4.53 3.83
N CYS A 24 -5.23 -3.63 3.14
CA CYS A 24 -5.66 -3.08 1.86
C CYS A 24 -5.85 -4.17 0.80
N GLU A 25 -4.89 -5.09 0.66
CA GLU A 25 -4.97 -6.23 -0.27
C GLU A 25 -6.19 -7.11 -0.01
N ARG A 26 -6.49 -7.42 1.26
CA ARG A 26 -7.71 -8.14 1.64
C ARG A 26 -8.98 -7.36 1.28
N ALA A 27 -9.01 -6.05 1.50
CA ALA A 27 -10.14 -5.21 1.13
C ALA A 27 -10.39 -5.20 -0.39
N PHE A 28 -9.32 -5.19 -1.19
CA PHE A 28 -9.45 -5.35 -2.64
C PHE A 28 -9.91 -6.74 -3.05
N ALA A 29 -9.41 -7.80 -2.41
CA ALA A 29 -9.81 -9.18 -2.70
C ALA A 29 -11.29 -9.45 -2.37
N LEU A 30 -11.81 -8.81 -1.34
CA LEU A 30 -13.23 -8.89 -0.94
C LEU A 30 -14.13 -7.95 -1.76
N SER A 31 -13.55 -7.07 -2.59
CA SER A 31 -14.31 -6.17 -3.44
C SER A 31 -14.95 -6.92 -4.60
N VAL A 32 -16.25 -6.71 -4.81
CA VAL A 32 -17.00 -7.28 -5.93
C VAL A 32 -16.57 -6.65 -7.28
N HIS A 33 -15.81 -5.55 -7.25
CA HIS A 33 -15.37 -4.83 -8.43
C HIS A 33 -14.14 -5.46 -9.10
N LYS A 34 -14.39 -6.32 -10.10
CA LYS A 34 -13.35 -6.88 -11.00
C LYS A 34 -12.47 -5.83 -11.72
N ALA A 35 -12.87 -4.57 -11.74
CA ALA A 35 -12.08 -3.50 -12.35
C ALA A 35 -10.82 -3.13 -11.54
N ILE A 36 -10.77 -3.42 -10.23
CA ILE A 36 -9.66 -3.06 -9.34
C ILE A 36 -8.76 -4.27 -9.07
N MET A 37 -8.39 -4.98 -10.14
CA MET A 37 -7.54 -6.17 -10.06
C MET A 37 -6.07 -5.85 -10.36
N GLY A 38 -5.79 -4.85 -11.19
CA GLY A 38 -4.43 -4.49 -11.59
C GLY A 38 -3.67 -3.74 -10.49
N THR A 39 -2.40 -4.07 -10.30
CA THR A 39 -1.51 -3.44 -9.30
C THR A 39 -1.49 -1.91 -9.44
N TYR A 40 -1.35 -1.38 -10.67
CA TYR A 40 -1.38 0.06 -10.92
C TYR A 40 -2.72 0.69 -10.51
N THR A 41 -3.83 0.04 -10.82
CA THR A 41 -5.17 0.50 -10.44
C THR A 41 -5.35 0.52 -8.92
N LYS A 42 -4.88 -0.52 -8.22
CA LYS A 42 -4.89 -0.58 -6.74
C LYS A 42 -4.05 0.53 -6.12
N VAL A 43 -2.84 0.75 -6.61
CA VAL A 43 -1.93 1.81 -6.12
C VAL A 43 -2.55 3.19 -6.33
N ASN A 44 -3.06 3.48 -7.54
CA ASN A 44 -3.74 4.75 -7.82
C ASN A 44 -4.98 4.95 -6.94
N TYR A 45 -5.74 3.88 -6.71
CA TYR A 45 -6.91 3.92 -5.83
C TYR A 45 -6.52 4.25 -4.39
N ILE A 46 -5.51 3.55 -3.84
CA ILE A 46 -4.98 3.82 -2.50
C ILE A 46 -4.54 5.28 -2.39
N VAL A 47 -3.68 5.75 -3.31
CA VAL A 47 -3.11 7.10 -3.31
C VAL A 47 -4.18 8.17 -3.35
N SER A 48 -5.20 7.99 -4.19
CA SER A 48 -6.30 8.96 -4.37
C SER A 48 -7.21 9.07 -3.15
N ASN A 49 -7.22 8.06 -2.28
CA ASN A 49 -8.05 8.02 -1.06
C ASN A 49 -7.29 8.44 0.20
N MET A 50 -6.08 9.00 0.07
CA MET A 50 -5.21 9.32 1.20
C MET A 50 -4.88 10.82 1.26
N PRO A 51 -4.57 11.36 2.45
CA PRO A 51 -4.02 12.71 2.56
C PRO A 51 -2.69 12.82 1.79
N PRO A 52 -2.38 13.96 1.14
CA PRO A 52 -1.21 14.09 0.27
C PRO A 52 0.12 13.69 0.93
N LYS A 53 0.30 14.06 2.21
CA LYS A 53 1.51 13.72 2.98
C LYS A 53 1.68 12.20 3.17
N VAL A 54 0.57 11.48 3.37
CA VAL A 54 0.58 10.03 3.58
C VAL A 54 0.72 9.31 2.25
N ALA A 55 0.07 9.80 1.21
CA ALA A 55 0.21 9.29 -0.15
C ALA A 55 1.68 9.32 -0.63
N ALA A 56 2.41 10.41 -0.37
CA ALA A 56 3.82 10.52 -0.68
C ALA A 56 4.67 9.42 0.01
N ILE A 57 4.38 9.13 1.29
CA ILE A 57 5.05 8.06 2.04
C ILE A 57 4.74 6.70 1.42
N VAL A 58 3.46 6.40 1.15
CA VAL A 58 3.04 5.13 0.55
C VAL A 58 3.70 4.92 -0.82
N ILE A 59 3.77 5.97 -1.65
CA ILE A 59 4.43 5.93 -2.97
C ILE A 59 5.93 5.65 -2.79
N ASP A 60 6.62 6.37 -1.91
CA ASP A 60 8.04 6.12 -1.63
C ASP A 60 8.27 4.69 -1.12
N LEU A 61 7.32 4.17 -0.33
CA LEU A 61 7.40 2.82 0.19
C LEU A 61 7.28 1.74 -0.90
N ILE A 62 6.47 2.00 -1.92
CA ILE A 62 6.24 1.10 -3.06
C ILE A 62 7.36 1.21 -4.10
N ILE A 63 7.86 2.42 -4.35
CA ILE A 63 8.89 2.69 -5.37
C ILE A 63 10.28 2.30 -4.86
N THR A 64 10.56 2.46 -3.57
CA THR A 64 11.87 2.13 -3.01
C THR A 64 11.97 0.62 -2.74
N PRO A 65 12.84 -0.13 -3.45
CA PRO A 65 13.04 -1.55 -3.20
C PRO A 65 13.60 -1.77 -1.79
N GLU A 66 13.15 -2.83 -1.10
CA GLU A 66 13.61 -3.20 0.26
C GLU A 66 15.14 -3.25 0.40
N GLU A 67 15.84 -3.60 -0.68
CA GLU A 67 17.30 -3.69 -0.76
C GLU A 67 18.02 -2.36 -0.46
N LYS A 68 17.34 -1.21 -0.63
CA LYS A 68 17.88 0.12 -0.26
C LYS A 68 17.52 0.57 1.16
N ARG A 69 16.67 -0.17 1.88
CA ARG A 69 16.29 0.15 3.28
C ARG A 69 17.15 -0.52 4.34
N ILE A 70 17.92 -1.54 3.97
CA ILE A 70 18.92 -2.13 4.86
C ILE A 70 20.10 -1.15 4.88
N PRO A 71 20.47 -0.53 6.02
CA PRO A 71 21.80 0.04 6.14
C PRO A 71 22.74 -1.15 6.02
N THR A 72 23.45 -1.25 4.90
CA THR A 72 24.54 -2.21 4.73
C THR A 72 25.60 -1.86 5.77
N VAL A 73 25.46 -2.36 6.99
CA VAL A 73 26.57 -2.45 7.92
C VAL A 73 27.55 -3.38 7.20
N PRO A 74 28.74 -2.90 6.81
CA PRO A 74 29.74 -3.79 6.26
C PRO A 74 30.05 -4.78 7.38
N LEU A 75 29.76 -6.06 7.15
CA LEU A 75 30.30 -7.14 7.97
C LEU A 75 31.83 -7.02 7.86
N LYS A 76 32.44 -6.29 8.79
CA LYS A 76 33.87 -6.43 9.04
C LYS A 76 34.04 -7.82 9.66
N LEU A 77 34.36 -8.79 8.81
CA LEU A 77 34.97 -10.03 9.28
C LEU A 77 36.31 -9.64 9.93
N ASN A 78 36.37 -9.78 11.24
CA ASN A 78 37.62 -9.87 11.98
C ASN A 78 38.09 -11.32 11.95
#